data_AF-A0A7V1FUW1-F1
#
_entry.id   AF-A0A7V1FUW1-F1
#
_cell.length_a   1.000
_cell.length_b   1.000
_cell.length_c   1.000
_cell.angle_alpha   90.00
_cell.angle_beta   90.00
_cell.angle_gamma   90.00
#
_symmetry.space_group_name_H-M   'P 1'
#
loop_
_entity.id
_entity.type
_entity.pdbx_description
1 polymer ?
#
loop_
_entity_poly.entity_id
_entity_poly.type
_entity_poly.pdbx_seq_one_letter_code
_entity_poly.pdbx_strand_id
1 'polypeptide(L)'
;MSDQKPEAADLGGLKDRIVEAYPEKVGKNRAKHILVKDGNGGNKIDANAKTIPGIITTRGCAFAGCKGVVLGPIKDVVNLVHGPVGCSYYSWLTRRNFAKADDNGKNFLQYCVTTDMQEGDIVFGGEKRLMQALREVKEALDPEAIVISATCPVGLIGDDISTVAKEAEAELGIKVFSANCEGYKGVSQSVGHHIACNALMENVVGTEEPEDATPFDINIFGEYNIGGDLWNIRPLLERIGYRILSTYTGDASIHDIAKAPRAKLNVLMCHRSINYATQMFWEKYALPWLKVNYIGVAETARSLREMAEFFDDQTLTENTEKVIAAEMERITPELERYQERLDGKRIMLFVGGSRSHHFQHLSEELGMNV
;
A
#
# COMPACT_ATOMS: atom_id res chain seq x y z
N MET A 1 -19.31 -18.77 39.07
CA MET A 1 -19.84 -19.51 37.89
C MET A 1 -18.63 -19.82 37.01
N SER A 2 -18.52 -21.06 36.56
CA SER A 2 -17.27 -21.76 36.25
C SER A 2 -16.34 -21.08 35.24
N ASP A 3 -15.10 -20.83 35.67
CA ASP A 3 -13.89 -20.66 34.84
C ASP A 3 -13.54 -21.98 34.11
N GLN A 4 -14.43 -22.45 33.22
CA GLN A 4 -14.02 -23.42 32.22
C GLN A 4 -13.26 -22.65 31.14
N LYS A 5 -11.91 -22.75 31.19
CA LYS A 5 -11.09 -22.47 30.01
C LYS A 5 -11.72 -23.20 28.82
N PRO A 6 -12.02 -22.53 27.70
CA PRO A 6 -12.61 -23.20 26.56
C PRO A 6 -11.70 -24.36 26.17
N GLU A 7 -12.30 -25.56 26.02
CA GLU A 7 -11.62 -26.74 25.48
C GLU A 7 -10.82 -26.30 24.25
N ALA A 8 -9.52 -26.58 24.23
CA ALA A 8 -8.68 -26.28 23.08
C ALA A 8 -9.32 -26.98 21.88
N ALA A 9 -9.84 -26.20 20.93
CA ALA A 9 -10.48 -26.75 19.75
C ALA A 9 -9.53 -27.74 19.09
N ASP A 10 -10.04 -28.89 18.63
CA ASP A 10 -9.26 -29.80 17.78
C ASP A 10 -9.00 -29.13 16.43
N LEU A 11 -8.00 -28.25 16.41
CA LEU A 11 -7.59 -27.48 15.23
C LEU A 11 -6.96 -28.39 14.18
N GLY A 12 -6.37 -29.52 14.60
CA GLY A 12 -5.85 -30.56 13.71
C GLY A 12 -6.98 -31.17 12.89
N GLY A 13 -8.02 -31.69 13.56
CA GLY A 13 -9.21 -32.22 12.90
C GLY A 13 -9.96 -31.19 12.05
N LEU A 14 -9.93 -29.90 12.42
CA LEU A 14 -10.54 -28.84 11.60
C LEU A 14 -9.86 -28.70 10.23
N LYS A 15 -8.51 -28.72 10.18
CA LYS A 15 -7.78 -28.63 8.91
C LYS A 15 -8.16 -29.77 7.97
N ASP A 16 -8.18 -31.00 8.48
CA ASP A 16 -8.45 -32.18 7.68
C ASP A 16 -9.89 -32.13 7.12
N ARG A 17 -10.87 -31.77 7.95
CA ARG A 17 -12.26 -31.57 7.52
C ARG A 17 -12.41 -30.51 6.42
N ILE A 18 -11.67 -29.41 6.49
CA ILE A 18 -11.69 -28.38 5.44
C ILE A 18 -11.12 -28.92 4.13
N VAL A 19 -10.04 -29.68 4.21
CA VAL A 19 -9.33 -30.24 3.03
C VAL A 19 -10.17 -31.33 2.35
N GLU A 20 -10.80 -32.21 3.13
CA GLU A 20 -11.62 -33.33 2.66
C GLU A 20 -12.92 -32.88 1.97
N ALA A 21 -13.40 -31.68 2.27
CA ALA A 21 -14.57 -31.11 1.60
C ALA A 21 -14.32 -30.79 0.11
N TYR A 22 -13.07 -30.75 -0.33
CA TYR A 22 -12.69 -30.48 -1.72
C TYR A 22 -12.45 -31.77 -2.52
N PRO A 23 -12.59 -31.72 -3.87
CA PRO A 23 -12.05 -32.77 -4.73
C PRO A 23 -10.58 -33.04 -4.44
N GLU A 24 -10.15 -34.31 -4.49
CA GLU A 24 -8.84 -34.77 -3.99
C GLU A 24 -7.66 -33.88 -4.45
N LYS A 25 -7.60 -33.52 -5.74
CA LYS A 25 -6.55 -32.66 -6.29
C LYS A 25 -6.56 -31.25 -5.68
N VAL A 26 -7.74 -30.69 -5.47
CA VAL A 26 -7.92 -29.37 -4.85
C VAL A 26 -7.57 -29.45 -3.37
N GLY A 27 -8.05 -30.49 -2.66
CA GLY A 27 -7.72 -30.75 -1.26
C GLY A 27 -6.22 -30.84 -1.01
N LYS A 28 -5.50 -31.68 -1.78
CA LYS A 28 -4.02 -31.80 -1.69
C LYS A 28 -3.29 -30.48 -1.92
N ASN A 29 -3.80 -29.61 -2.79
CA ASN A 29 -3.23 -28.27 -2.98
C ASN A 29 -3.55 -27.35 -1.80
N ARG A 30 -4.81 -27.30 -1.36
CA ARG A 30 -5.27 -26.44 -0.25
C ARG A 30 -4.62 -26.79 1.09
N ALA A 31 -4.30 -28.06 1.33
CA ALA A 31 -3.60 -28.52 2.53
C ALA A 31 -2.24 -27.83 2.75
N LYS A 32 -1.58 -27.36 1.69
CA LYS A 32 -0.31 -26.62 1.75
C LYS A 32 -0.48 -25.15 2.16
N HIS A 33 -1.69 -24.62 2.02
CA HIS A 33 -2.06 -23.24 2.30
C HIS A 33 -2.87 -23.08 3.61
N ILE A 34 -2.93 -24.14 4.43
CA ILE A 34 -3.61 -24.15 5.73
C ILE A 34 -2.66 -24.79 6.73
N LEU A 35 -2.40 -24.09 7.83
CA LEU A 35 -1.46 -24.48 8.86
C LEU A 35 -2.07 -24.20 10.22
N VAL A 36 -1.91 -25.14 11.15
CA VAL A 36 -2.16 -24.91 12.58
C VAL A 36 -0.81 -24.58 13.21
N LYS A 37 -0.69 -23.39 13.83
CA LYS A 37 0.54 -22.94 14.45
C LYS A 37 0.79 -23.74 15.73
N ASP A 38 1.94 -24.41 15.83
CA ASP A 38 2.30 -25.32 16.93
C ASP A 38 3.36 -24.75 17.92
N GLY A 39 3.59 -23.44 17.91
CA GLY A 39 4.49 -22.76 18.86
C GLY A 39 6.01 -23.01 18.67
N ASN A 40 6.41 -24.04 17.91
CA ASN A 40 7.80 -24.53 17.84
C ASN A 40 8.66 -23.90 16.72
N GLY A 41 8.22 -22.80 16.11
CA GLY A 41 9.04 -21.98 15.20
C GLY A 41 9.42 -22.60 13.84
N GLY A 42 9.01 -23.84 13.54
CA GLY A 42 9.37 -24.56 12.30
C GLY A 42 8.31 -24.58 11.20
N ASN A 43 7.18 -23.89 11.40
CA ASN A 43 6.04 -23.99 10.51
C ASN A 43 6.28 -23.33 9.14
N LYS A 44 6.01 -24.08 8.07
CA LYS A 44 6.04 -23.57 6.69
C LYS A 44 4.65 -23.61 6.08
N ILE A 45 4.29 -22.54 5.39
CA ILE A 45 3.03 -22.43 4.65
C ILE A 45 3.35 -21.98 3.22
N ASP A 46 2.73 -22.62 2.25
CA ASP A 46 2.85 -22.17 0.87
C ASP A 46 2.06 -20.87 0.71
N ALA A 47 2.66 -19.88 0.04
CA ALA A 47 2.05 -18.59 -0.22
C ALA A 47 2.40 -18.12 -1.64
N ASN A 48 1.72 -17.07 -2.12
CA ASN A 48 1.96 -16.49 -3.45
C ASN A 48 1.88 -17.50 -4.62
N ALA A 49 1.07 -18.56 -4.47
CA ALA A 49 0.78 -19.52 -5.54
C ALA A 49 -0.42 -19.08 -6.40
N LYS A 50 -0.59 -19.67 -7.58
CA LYS A 50 -1.76 -19.44 -8.45
C LYS A 50 -3.07 -19.82 -7.74
N THR A 51 -4.11 -19.02 -7.95
CA THR A 51 -5.45 -19.34 -7.47
C THR A 51 -6.02 -20.55 -8.22
N ILE A 52 -6.66 -21.46 -7.51
CA ILE A 52 -7.37 -22.60 -8.10
C ILE A 52 -8.66 -22.09 -8.78
N PRO A 53 -8.92 -22.43 -10.06
CA PRO A 53 -10.14 -22.02 -10.76
C PRO A 53 -11.42 -22.47 -10.02
N GLY A 54 -12.43 -21.60 -9.98
CA GLY A 54 -13.74 -21.90 -9.38
C GLY A 54 -13.79 -21.90 -7.84
N ILE A 55 -12.68 -21.65 -7.14
CA ILE A 55 -12.63 -21.74 -5.67
C ILE A 55 -13.15 -20.50 -4.92
N ILE A 56 -13.66 -19.50 -5.65
CA ILE A 56 -14.17 -18.23 -5.09
C ILE A 56 -13.10 -17.53 -4.23
N THR A 57 -12.04 -17.05 -4.87
CA THR A 57 -10.98 -16.31 -4.18
C THR A 57 -11.39 -14.86 -3.87
N THR A 58 -10.78 -14.27 -2.85
CA THR A 58 -10.88 -12.84 -2.52
C THR A 58 -9.75 -12.00 -3.12
N ARG A 59 -8.87 -12.60 -3.94
CA ARG A 59 -7.78 -11.89 -4.61
C ARG A 59 -8.31 -11.02 -5.74
N GLY A 60 -7.60 -9.90 -5.96
CA GLY A 60 -7.70 -9.10 -7.17
C GLY A 60 -6.57 -9.44 -8.15
N CYS A 61 -6.29 -8.51 -9.06
CA CYS A 61 -5.29 -8.65 -10.13
C CYS A 61 -4.11 -7.67 -9.97
N ALA A 62 -3.12 -7.75 -10.87
CA ALA A 62 -1.97 -6.85 -10.90
C ALA A 62 -2.39 -5.37 -11.01
N PHE A 63 -3.33 -5.03 -11.90
CA PHE A 63 -3.86 -3.67 -12.05
C PHE A 63 -4.36 -3.09 -10.72
N ALA A 64 -5.10 -3.88 -9.94
CA ALA A 64 -5.60 -3.45 -8.64
C ALA A 64 -4.47 -3.12 -7.65
N GLY A 65 -3.38 -3.90 -7.65
CA GLY A 65 -2.19 -3.60 -6.84
C GLY A 65 -1.37 -2.43 -7.36
N CYS A 66 -1.31 -2.23 -8.67
CA CYS A 66 -0.53 -1.16 -9.28
C CYS A 66 -1.27 0.19 -9.19
N LYS A 67 -2.34 0.35 -9.98
CA LYS A 67 -3.17 1.56 -10.01
C LYS A 67 -3.95 1.72 -8.71
N GLY A 68 -4.64 0.68 -8.26
CA GLY A 68 -5.57 0.81 -7.13
C GLY A 68 -4.91 0.98 -5.76
N VAL A 69 -3.67 0.51 -5.58
CA VAL A 69 -2.99 0.53 -4.27
C VAL A 69 -1.82 1.52 -4.24
N VAL A 70 -0.87 1.43 -5.18
CA VAL A 70 0.39 2.18 -5.10
C VAL A 70 0.35 3.51 -5.86
N LEU A 71 -0.13 3.53 -7.10
CA LEU A 71 -0.09 4.75 -7.94
C LEU A 71 -1.30 5.67 -7.71
N GLY A 72 -2.48 5.10 -7.47
CA GLY A 72 -3.73 5.84 -7.32
C GLY A 72 -3.79 6.85 -6.17
N PRO A 73 -3.09 6.64 -5.03
CA PRO A 73 -3.08 7.63 -3.94
C PRO A 73 -2.24 8.90 -4.17
N ILE A 74 -1.48 8.99 -5.26
CA ILE A 74 -0.65 10.18 -5.58
C ILE A 74 -1.59 11.27 -6.11
N LYS A 75 -1.67 12.40 -5.41
CA LYS A 75 -2.82 13.29 -5.50
C LYS A 75 -2.85 14.20 -6.71
N ASP A 76 -1.70 14.67 -7.13
CA ASP A 76 -1.51 15.60 -8.25
C ASP A 76 -1.21 14.89 -9.57
N VAL A 77 -1.35 13.56 -9.61
CA VAL A 77 -1.14 12.73 -10.80
C VAL A 77 -2.47 12.20 -11.32
N VAL A 78 -2.70 12.37 -12.63
CA VAL A 78 -3.81 11.68 -13.30
C VAL A 78 -3.37 10.25 -13.63
N ASN A 79 -4.11 9.28 -13.07
CA ASN A 79 -3.96 7.87 -13.40
C ASN A 79 -4.89 7.53 -14.58
N LEU A 80 -4.38 7.57 -15.81
CA LEU A 80 -5.12 7.23 -17.02
C LEU A 80 -5.17 5.70 -17.17
N VAL A 81 -6.36 5.11 -17.01
CA VAL A 81 -6.57 3.67 -17.21
C VAL A 81 -6.68 3.39 -18.71
N HIS A 82 -5.68 2.71 -19.27
CA HIS A 82 -5.72 2.32 -20.67
C HIS A 82 -6.38 0.95 -20.83
N GLY A 83 -7.64 0.96 -21.27
CA GLY A 83 -8.49 -0.22 -21.27
C GLY A 83 -9.95 0.06 -21.56
N PRO A 84 -10.77 -0.99 -21.67
CA PRO A 84 -12.23 -0.87 -21.57
C PRO A 84 -12.65 -0.29 -20.21
N VAL A 85 -13.83 0.33 -20.14
CA VAL A 85 -14.31 1.09 -18.97
C VAL A 85 -14.26 0.35 -17.62
N GLY A 86 -14.43 -0.97 -17.60
CA GLY A 86 -14.67 -1.75 -16.38
C GLY A 86 -13.61 -1.57 -15.28
N CYS A 87 -12.32 -1.69 -15.61
CA CYS A 87 -11.23 -1.55 -14.63
C CYS A 87 -11.22 -0.15 -13.99
N SER A 88 -11.50 0.89 -14.78
CA SER A 88 -11.57 2.26 -14.29
C SER A 88 -12.76 2.44 -13.35
N TYR A 89 -13.95 2.04 -13.79
CA TYR A 89 -15.19 2.18 -13.02
C TYR A 89 -15.15 1.43 -11.69
N TYR A 90 -14.79 0.13 -11.69
CA TYR A 90 -14.79 -0.67 -10.45
C TYR A 90 -13.66 -0.32 -9.48
N SER A 91 -12.66 0.47 -9.91
CA SER A 91 -11.61 0.99 -9.03
C SER A 91 -11.84 2.44 -8.61
N TRP A 92 -12.96 3.06 -9.03
CA TRP A 92 -13.23 4.46 -8.73
C TRP A 92 -13.74 4.62 -7.31
N LEU A 93 -12.94 5.26 -6.45
CA LEU A 93 -13.25 5.58 -5.06
C LEU A 93 -13.66 4.39 -4.16
N THR A 94 -13.38 3.16 -4.58
CA THR A 94 -13.63 1.96 -3.74
C THR A 94 -12.61 1.80 -2.62
N ARG A 95 -11.43 2.41 -2.77
CA ARG A 95 -10.39 2.48 -1.75
C ARG A 95 -10.32 3.89 -1.16
N ARG A 96 -10.46 3.98 0.16
CA ARG A 96 -10.56 5.26 0.90
C ARG A 96 -9.20 5.92 1.16
N ASN A 97 -8.27 5.91 0.21
CA ASN A 97 -7.02 6.67 0.33
C ASN A 97 -7.32 8.16 0.26
N PHE A 98 -7.36 8.84 1.40
CA PHE A 98 -7.70 10.25 1.45
C PHE A 98 -6.51 11.12 1.05
N ALA A 99 -6.80 12.24 0.39
CA ALA A 99 -5.81 13.27 0.10
C ALA A 99 -6.45 14.66 0.11
N LYS A 100 -5.64 15.67 0.39
CA LYS A 100 -6.01 17.10 0.29
C LYS A 100 -5.14 17.77 -0.77
N ALA A 101 -5.76 18.63 -1.56
CA ALA A 101 -5.00 19.49 -2.47
C ALA A 101 -4.06 20.40 -1.67
N ASP A 102 -2.87 20.62 -2.21
CA ASP A 102 -1.95 21.64 -1.71
C ASP A 102 -2.34 23.02 -2.27
N ASP A 103 -1.47 24.02 -2.12
CA ASP A 103 -1.71 25.40 -2.58
C ASP A 103 -1.95 25.50 -4.09
N ASN A 104 -1.45 24.54 -4.89
CA ASN A 104 -1.71 24.47 -6.33
C ASN A 104 -3.13 23.99 -6.68
N GLY A 105 -3.93 23.57 -5.69
CA GLY A 105 -5.31 23.10 -5.86
C GLY A 105 -5.45 21.73 -6.53
N LYS A 106 -4.35 21.03 -6.83
CA LYS A 106 -4.38 19.78 -7.61
C LYS A 106 -4.65 18.56 -6.73
N ASN A 107 -5.78 17.90 -7.00
CA ASN A 107 -6.15 16.61 -6.41
C ASN A 107 -7.09 15.85 -7.36
N PHE A 108 -6.58 14.78 -7.97
CA PHE A 108 -7.29 14.03 -9.02
C PHE A 108 -7.83 12.66 -8.55
N LEU A 109 -7.75 12.33 -7.26
CA LEU A 109 -8.20 11.03 -6.74
C LEU A 109 -9.70 10.77 -6.98
N GLN A 110 -10.50 11.83 -7.08
CA GLN A 110 -11.94 11.75 -7.28
C GLN A 110 -12.33 11.51 -8.74
N TYR A 111 -11.38 11.48 -9.67
CA TYR A 111 -11.66 11.32 -11.09
C TYR A 111 -11.47 9.86 -11.54
N CYS A 112 -12.29 9.47 -12.51
CA CYS A 112 -12.20 8.22 -13.24
C CYS A 112 -11.78 8.54 -14.67
N VAL A 113 -10.49 8.38 -14.97
CA VAL A 113 -9.93 8.73 -16.27
C VAL A 113 -9.55 7.45 -17.00
N THR A 114 -10.11 7.24 -18.19
CA THR A 114 -9.93 6.02 -18.98
C THR A 114 -9.97 6.33 -20.46
N THR A 115 -9.28 5.51 -21.26
CA THR A 115 -9.40 5.58 -22.73
C THR A 115 -10.70 4.95 -23.24
N ASP A 116 -11.42 4.21 -22.39
CA ASP A 116 -12.65 3.47 -22.73
C ASP A 116 -12.56 2.74 -24.08
N MET A 117 -11.59 1.81 -24.17
CA MET A 117 -11.30 1.08 -25.39
C MET A 117 -12.55 0.37 -25.93
N GLN A 118 -12.85 0.62 -27.20
CA GLN A 118 -13.91 -0.03 -27.96
C GLN A 118 -13.33 -1.13 -28.85
N GLU A 119 -14.20 -1.87 -29.54
CA GLU A 119 -13.79 -2.96 -30.44
C GLU A 119 -12.77 -2.52 -31.50
N GLY A 120 -12.92 -1.31 -32.05
CA GLY A 120 -11.95 -0.76 -33.01
C GLY A 120 -10.52 -0.66 -32.44
N ASP A 121 -10.38 -0.27 -31.17
CA ASP A 121 -9.06 -0.20 -30.52
C ASP A 121 -8.48 -1.58 -30.25
N ILE A 122 -9.34 -2.58 -30.02
CA ILE A 122 -8.90 -3.98 -29.85
C ILE A 122 -8.39 -4.56 -31.17
N VAL A 123 -9.05 -4.23 -32.28
CA VAL A 123 -8.70 -4.76 -33.61
C VAL A 123 -7.49 -4.04 -34.21
N PHE A 124 -7.38 -2.72 -34.02
CA PHE A 124 -6.40 -1.89 -34.71
C PHE A 124 -5.32 -1.27 -33.80
N GLY A 125 -5.34 -1.55 -32.49
CA GLY A 125 -4.47 -0.94 -31.50
C GLY A 125 -5.06 0.32 -30.86
N GLY A 126 -4.75 0.54 -29.59
CA GLY A 126 -5.27 1.64 -28.77
C GLY A 126 -4.36 2.87 -28.70
N GLU A 127 -3.15 2.81 -29.25
CA GLU A 127 -2.10 3.84 -29.09
C GLU A 127 -2.54 5.25 -29.55
N LYS A 128 -3.22 5.35 -30.70
CA LYS A 128 -3.70 6.66 -31.21
C LYS A 128 -4.74 7.28 -30.28
N ARG A 129 -5.64 6.45 -29.76
CA ARG A 129 -6.65 6.88 -28.78
C ARG A 129 -6.01 7.24 -27.45
N LEU A 130 -4.98 6.50 -27.03
CA LEU A 130 -4.20 6.81 -25.84
C LEU A 130 -3.54 8.19 -25.95
N MET A 131 -2.84 8.48 -27.05
CA MET A 131 -2.22 9.78 -27.27
C MET A 131 -3.27 10.92 -27.26
N GLN A 132 -4.41 10.71 -27.92
CA GLN A 132 -5.50 11.69 -27.89
C GLN A 132 -6.02 11.94 -26.47
N ALA A 133 -6.24 10.87 -25.68
CA ALA A 133 -6.68 11.00 -24.29
C ALA A 133 -5.64 11.72 -23.41
N LEU A 134 -4.34 11.51 -23.64
CA LEU A 134 -3.28 12.21 -22.91
C LEU A 134 -3.31 13.72 -23.15
N ARG A 135 -3.54 14.15 -24.40
CA ARG A 135 -3.72 15.57 -24.75
C ARG A 135 -4.94 16.17 -24.06
N GLU A 136 -6.07 15.47 -24.12
CA GLU A 136 -7.33 15.91 -23.49
C GLU A 136 -7.19 16.01 -21.96
N VAL A 137 -6.48 15.07 -21.33
CA VAL A 137 -6.17 15.12 -19.89
C VAL A 137 -5.33 16.34 -19.55
N LYS A 138 -4.27 16.62 -20.33
CA LYS A 138 -3.43 17.80 -20.12
C LYS A 138 -4.24 19.09 -20.25
N GLU A 139 -5.05 19.20 -21.29
CA GLU A 139 -5.88 20.39 -21.53
C GLU A 139 -6.95 20.61 -20.44
N ALA A 140 -7.65 19.54 -20.05
CA ALA A 140 -8.80 19.66 -19.15
C ALA A 140 -8.43 19.69 -17.66
N LEU A 141 -7.36 19.00 -17.25
CA LEU A 141 -7.03 18.79 -15.84
C LEU A 141 -5.68 19.39 -15.42
N ASP A 142 -4.77 19.63 -16.36
CA ASP A 142 -3.42 20.18 -16.12
C ASP A 142 -2.68 19.54 -14.91
N PRO A 143 -2.47 18.21 -14.87
CA PRO A 143 -1.82 17.56 -13.74
C PRO A 143 -0.30 17.79 -13.69
N GLU A 144 0.33 17.49 -12.55
CA GLU A 144 1.81 17.53 -12.44
C GLU A 144 2.48 16.37 -13.18
N ALA A 145 1.79 15.23 -13.27
CA ALA A 145 2.20 14.10 -14.11
C ALA A 145 0.99 13.27 -14.57
N ILE A 146 1.19 12.46 -15.60
CA ILE A 146 0.22 11.43 -16.02
C ILE A 146 0.88 10.06 -15.94
N VAL A 147 0.20 9.10 -15.31
CA VAL A 147 0.61 7.70 -15.33
C VAL A 147 -0.40 6.85 -16.09
N ILE A 148 0.08 6.10 -17.08
CA ILE A 148 -0.72 5.21 -17.91
C ILE A 148 -0.74 3.84 -17.25
N SER A 149 -1.92 3.39 -16.81
CA SER A 149 -2.10 2.08 -16.16
C SER A 149 -2.69 1.08 -17.14
N ALA A 150 -1.89 0.09 -17.56
CA ALA A 150 -2.33 -0.93 -18.50
C ALA A 150 -3.39 -1.87 -17.91
N THR A 151 -4.37 -2.23 -18.72
CA THR A 151 -5.35 -3.29 -18.41
C THR A 151 -5.09 -4.53 -19.28
N CYS A 152 -5.85 -5.62 -19.06
CA CYS A 152 -5.63 -6.91 -19.74
C CYS A 152 -5.43 -6.84 -21.27
N PRO A 153 -6.26 -6.14 -22.07
CA PRO A 153 -6.11 -6.17 -23.52
C PRO A 153 -4.84 -5.50 -24.04
N VAL A 154 -4.30 -4.50 -23.34
CA VAL A 154 -3.14 -3.70 -23.80
C VAL A 154 -1.97 -4.60 -24.19
N GLY A 155 -1.53 -5.44 -23.26
CA GLY A 155 -0.42 -6.38 -23.51
C GLY A 155 -0.76 -7.51 -24.49
N LEU A 156 -2.05 -7.81 -24.72
CA LEU A 156 -2.49 -8.86 -25.63
C LEU A 156 -2.56 -8.40 -27.09
N ILE A 157 -2.93 -7.14 -27.31
CA ILE A 157 -2.97 -6.53 -28.65
C ILE A 157 -1.63 -5.94 -29.06
N GLY A 158 -0.70 -5.79 -28.12
CA GLY A 158 0.69 -5.40 -28.38
C GLY A 158 0.92 -3.89 -28.41
N ASP A 159 0.04 -3.09 -27.79
CA ASP A 159 0.23 -1.64 -27.69
C ASP A 159 1.50 -1.30 -26.89
N ASP A 160 2.39 -0.49 -27.47
CA ASP A 160 3.59 0.02 -26.82
C ASP A 160 3.32 1.35 -26.09
N ILE A 161 2.67 1.23 -24.93
CA ILE A 161 2.34 2.38 -24.09
C ILE A 161 3.58 3.11 -23.55
N SER A 162 4.75 2.47 -23.56
CA SER A 162 6.00 3.08 -23.06
C SER A 162 6.56 4.06 -24.09
N THR A 163 6.47 3.71 -25.38
CA THR A 163 6.82 4.62 -26.48
C THR A 163 5.83 5.78 -26.53
N VAL A 164 4.52 5.51 -26.47
CA VAL A 164 3.49 6.57 -26.42
C VAL A 164 3.69 7.52 -25.23
N ALA A 165 4.06 7.00 -24.06
CA ALA A 165 4.35 7.83 -22.88
C ALA A 165 5.52 8.81 -23.12
N LYS A 166 6.61 8.35 -23.75
CA LYS A 166 7.77 9.20 -24.05
C LYS A 166 7.45 10.28 -25.07
N GLU A 167 6.69 9.92 -26.10
CA GLU A 167 6.21 10.89 -27.11
C GLU A 167 5.30 11.94 -26.47
N ALA A 168 4.38 11.51 -25.60
CA ALA A 168 3.48 12.41 -24.89
C ALA A 168 4.23 13.31 -23.89
N GLU A 169 5.23 12.79 -23.17
CA GLU A 169 6.08 13.62 -22.29
C GLU A 169 6.78 14.73 -23.08
N ALA A 170 7.36 14.39 -24.25
CA ALA A 170 8.01 15.35 -25.13
C ALA A 170 7.03 16.39 -25.71
N GLU A 171 5.80 15.98 -26.04
CA GLU A 171 4.77 16.86 -26.62
C GLU A 171 4.11 17.76 -25.57
N LEU A 172 3.75 17.21 -24.41
CA LEU A 172 2.92 17.87 -23.40
C LEU A 172 3.74 18.67 -22.37
N GLY A 173 5.05 18.44 -22.30
CA GLY A 173 5.95 19.14 -21.39
C GLY A 173 5.76 18.81 -19.91
N ILE A 174 5.07 17.71 -19.60
CA ILE A 174 4.91 17.17 -18.24
C ILE A 174 5.39 15.72 -18.19
N LYS A 175 5.72 15.23 -17.00
CA LYS A 175 6.12 13.84 -16.79
C LYS A 175 4.98 12.90 -17.21
N VAL A 176 5.26 11.99 -18.16
CA VAL A 176 4.33 10.94 -18.58
C VAL A 176 5.05 9.61 -18.57
N PHE A 177 4.53 8.65 -17.82
CA PHE A 177 5.13 7.32 -17.73
C PHE A 177 4.06 6.24 -17.69
N SER A 178 4.47 5.00 -17.94
CA SER A 178 3.56 3.86 -18.05
C SER A 178 3.85 2.78 -17.01
N ALA A 179 2.80 2.14 -16.53
CA ALA A 179 2.86 0.94 -15.71
C ALA A 179 2.19 -0.23 -16.44
N ASN A 180 3.02 -1.19 -16.86
CA ASN A 180 2.58 -2.42 -17.52
C ASN A 180 1.98 -3.42 -16.51
N CYS A 181 0.81 -3.07 -15.96
CA CYS A 181 0.12 -3.77 -14.87
C CYS A 181 -1.11 -4.60 -15.29
N GLU A 182 -1.10 -5.16 -16.49
CA GLU A 182 -2.15 -6.00 -17.06
C GLU A 182 -2.59 -7.09 -16.08
N GLY A 183 -3.90 -7.27 -15.91
CA GLY A 183 -4.46 -8.03 -14.79
C GLY A 183 -4.06 -9.52 -14.74
N TYR A 184 -3.67 -10.11 -15.87
CA TYR A 184 -3.23 -11.50 -15.94
C TYR A 184 -1.80 -11.72 -15.41
N LYS A 185 -1.03 -10.66 -15.18
CA LYS A 185 0.34 -10.76 -14.66
C LYS A 185 0.32 -11.25 -13.22
N GLY A 186 1.25 -12.15 -12.90
CA GLY A 186 1.38 -12.74 -11.57
C GLY A 186 0.14 -13.54 -11.13
N VAL A 187 -0.17 -13.49 -9.84
CA VAL A 187 -1.23 -14.32 -9.22
C VAL A 187 -2.14 -13.56 -8.26
N SER A 188 -1.87 -12.27 -8.06
CA SER A 188 -2.59 -11.37 -7.13
C SER A 188 -2.13 -9.92 -7.33
N GLN A 189 -2.68 -9.01 -6.53
CA GLN A 189 -2.24 -7.62 -6.39
C GLN A 189 -0.73 -7.48 -6.13
N SER A 190 -0.07 -8.49 -5.56
CA SER A 190 1.33 -8.37 -5.14
C SER A 190 2.31 -8.04 -6.27
N VAL A 191 2.11 -8.56 -7.49
CA VAL A 191 2.99 -8.21 -8.60
C VAL A 191 2.73 -6.79 -9.09
N GLY A 192 1.48 -6.32 -8.96
CA GLY A 192 1.11 -4.93 -9.25
C GLY A 192 1.86 -3.94 -8.37
N HIS A 193 2.05 -4.28 -7.09
CA HIS A 193 2.87 -3.46 -6.19
C HIS A 193 4.31 -3.34 -6.70
N HIS A 194 4.91 -4.46 -7.13
CA HIS A 194 6.28 -4.47 -7.66
C HIS A 194 6.39 -3.62 -8.94
N ILE A 195 5.45 -3.79 -9.88
CA ILE A 195 5.41 -3.02 -11.12
C ILE A 195 5.30 -1.51 -10.83
N ALA A 196 4.44 -1.11 -9.90
CA ALA A 196 4.30 0.29 -9.51
C ALA A 196 5.57 0.85 -8.86
N CYS A 197 6.22 0.07 -7.98
CA CYS A 197 7.47 0.49 -7.35
C CYS A 197 8.55 0.74 -8.41
N ASN A 198 8.69 -0.16 -9.39
CA ASN A 198 9.66 0.01 -10.46
C ASN A 198 9.33 1.24 -11.33
N ALA A 199 8.06 1.41 -11.71
CA ALA A 199 7.63 2.55 -12.52
C ALA A 199 7.98 3.90 -11.86
N LEU A 200 7.74 4.04 -10.55
CA LEU A 200 8.12 5.25 -9.82
C LEU A 200 9.65 5.39 -9.66
N MET A 201 10.36 4.30 -9.35
CA MET A 201 11.83 4.31 -9.23
C MET A 201 12.55 4.72 -10.52
N GLU A 202 12.03 4.28 -11.67
CA GLU A 202 12.61 4.53 -12.98
C GLU A 202 12.34 5.95 -13.48
N ASN A 203 11.16 6.50 -13.16
CA ASN A 203 10.67 7.72 -13.82
C ASN A 203 10.60 8.97 -12.92
N VAL A 204 10.62 8.80 -11.60
CA VAL A 204 10.29 9.87 -10.65
C VAL A 204 11.32 9.97 -9.52
N VAL A 205 11.67 8.85 -8.88
CA VAL A 205 12.47 8.89 -7.66
C VAL A 205 13.88 9.45 -7.91
N GLY A 206 14.21 10.55 -7.23
CA GLY A 206 15.50 11.22 -7.31
C GLY A 206 15.62 12.23 -8.46
N THR A 207 14.52 12.62 -9.09
CA THR A 207 14.53 13.66 -10.14
C THR A 207 14.49 15.08 -9.59
N GLU A 208 14.27 15.26 -8.29
CA GLU A 208 14.19 16.56 -7.62
C GLU A 208 15.00 16.59 -6.33
N GLU A 209 15.44 17.78 -5.96
CA GLU A 209 16.12 18.06 -4.69
C GLU A 209 15.19 18.86 -3.75
N PRO A 210 15.20 18.59 -2.44
CA PRO A 210 14.55 19.46 -1.47
C PRO A 210 15.33 20.75 -1.30
N GLU A 211 14.62 21.88 -1.16
CA GLU A 211 15.24 23.19 -0.91
C GLU A 211 15.89 23.27 0.47
N ASP A 212 15.22 22.72 1.49
CA ASP A 212 15.66 22.76 2.88
C ASP A 212 15.79 21.34 3.43
N ALA A 213 16.95 20.69 3.29
CA ALA A 213 17.19 19.38 3.90
C ALA A 213 17.47 19.53 5.41
N THR A 214 16.93 18.62 6.23
CA THR A 214 17.17 18.59 7.68
C THR A 214 17.79 17.27 8.12
N PRO A 215 18.46 17.24 9.30
CA PRO A 215 18.98 15.99 9.87
C PRO A 215 17.92 14.96 10.23
N PHE A 216 16.65 15.36 10.34
CA PHE A 216 15.55 14.51 10.80
C PHE A 216 14.46 14.31 9.73
N ASP A 217 14.87 14.41 8.46
CA ASP A 217 14.01 14.10 7.33
C ASP A 217 13.73 12.60 7.26
N ILE A 218 12.45 12.23 7.22
CA ILE A 218 12.02 10.83 7.07
C ILE A 218 11.03 10.68 5.92
N ASN A 219 10.93 9.47 5.39
CA ASN A 219 9.80 9.10 4.53
C ASN A 219 8.91 8.07 5.22
N ILE A 220 7.61 8.12 4.95
CA ILE A 220 6.64 7.12 5.43
C ILE A 220 6.25 6.19 4.28
N PHE A 221 6.75 4.97 4.31
CA PHE A 221 6.62 3.99 3.23
C PHE A 221 5.50 2.98 3.50
N GLY A 222 4.64 2.77 2.51
CA GLY A 222 3.56 1.78 2.59
C GLY A 222 2.45 2.18 3.54
N GLU A 223 2.26 3.49 3.77
CA GLU A 223 1.07 4.08 4.35
C GLU A 223 0.30 4.80 3.23
N TYR A 224 -1.00 4.55 3.15
CA TYR A 224 -1.85 4.96 2.03
C TYR A 224 -2.97 5.90 2.43
N ASN A 225 -2.93 6.39 3.66
CA ASN A 225 -3.90 7.31 4.26
C ASN A 225 -5.34 6.81 4.18
N ILE A 226 -5.56 5.53 4.49
CA ILE A 226 -6.90 4.95 4.44
C ILE A 226 -7.78 5.61 5.50
N GLY A 227 -8.80 6.34 5.08
CA GLY A 227 -9.71 7.04 5.99
C GLY A 227 -9.04 8.07 6.90
N GLY A 228 -7.84 8.56 6.54
CA GLY A 228 -7.08 9.50 7.36
C GLY A 228 -6.01 8.86 8.27
N ASP A 229 -5.69 7.56 8.12
CA ASP A 229 -4.66 6.87 8.92
C ASP A 229 -3.36 7.70 9.04
N LEU A 230 -2.82 8.19 7.92
CA LEU A 230 -1.61 9.01 7.89
C LEU A 230 -1.77 10.33 8.65
N TRP A 231 -2.94 10.98 8.52
CA TRP A 231 -3.20 12.26 9.18
C TRP A 231 -3.26 12.15 10.71
N ASN A 232 -3.46 10.95 11.26
CA ASN A 232 -3.34 10.70 12.69
C ASN A 232 -1.89 10.42 13.11
N ILE A 233 -1.07 9.85 12.23
CA ILE A 233 0.33 9.50 12.50
C ILE A 233 1.24 10.74 12.38
N ARG A 234 1.04 11.54 11.33
CA ARG A 234 1.86 12.71 11.00
C ARG A 234 2.06 13.66 12.20
N PRO A 235 1.00 14.10 12.93
CA PRO A 235 1.17 15.01 14.05
C PRO A 235 2.03 14.45 15.19
N LEU A 236 2.04 13.14 15.40
CA LEU A 236 2.89 12.51 16.42
C LEU A 236 4.36 12.65 16.03
N LEU A 237 4.70 12.36 14.78
CA LEU A 237 6.07 12.42 14.27
C LEU A 237 6.59 13.87 14.22
N GLU A 238 5.76 14.81 13.78
CA GLU A 238 6.12 16.23 13.72
C GLU A 238 6.31 16.83 15.12
N ARG A 239 5.48 16.46 16.11
CA ARG A 239 5.65 16.87 17.51
C ARG A 239 6.94 16.33 18.15
N ILE A 240 7.42 15.18 17.70
CA ILE A 240 8.70 14.62 18.16
C ILE A 240 9.87 15.43 17.61
N GLY A 241 9.74 15.92 16.38
CA GLY A 241 10.77 16.72 15.69
C GLY A 241 11.17 16.18 14.33
N TYR A 242 10.50 15.14 13.83
CA TYR A 242 10.74 14.64 12.47
C TYR A 242 10.10 15.56 11.44
N ARG A 243 10.77 15.72 10.29
CA ARG A 243 10.15 16.30 9.09
C ARG A 243 9.83 15.19 8.11
N ILE A 244 8.57 15.04 7.75
CA ILE A 244 8.15 14.04 6.76
C ILE A 244 8.39 14.64 5.37
N LEU A 245 9.44 14.17 4.70
CA LEU A 245 9.82 14.60 3.36
C LEU A 245 8.92 13.98 2.29
N SER A 246 8.50 12.73 2.50
CA SER A 246 7.64 12.03 1.55
C SER A 246 6.77 10.98 2.21
N THR A 247 5.58 10.78 1.67
CA THR A 247 4.81 9.57 1.88
C THR A 247 4.77 8.74 0.61
N TYR A 248 4.75 7.42 0.76
CA TYR A 248 4.76 6.49 -0.35
C TYR A 248 3.58 5.52 -0.20
N THR A 249 2.36 5.89 -0.58
CA THR A 249 1.98 7.08 -1.40
C THR A 249 0.75 7.85 -0.90
N GLY A 250 0.20 7.54 0.28
CA GLY A 250 -1.01 8.20 0.77
C GLY A 250 -0.83 9.72 0.92
N ASP A 251 -1.71 10.50 0.29
CA ASP A 251 -1.68 11.98 0.31
C ASP A 251 -0.38 12.62 -0.24
N ALA A 252 0.42 11.84 -0.98
CA ALA A 252 1.67 12.31 -1.56
C ALA A 252 1.44 13.15 -2.80
N SER A 253 2.23 14.21 -2.98
CA SER A 253 2.53 14.79 -4.28
C SER A 253 3.57 13.94 -5.02
N ILE A 254 3.57 13.98 -6.36
CA ILE A 254 4.63 13.37 -7.16
C ILE A 254 6.01 13.99 -6.85
N HIS A 255 6.05 15.27 -6.47
CA HIS A 255 7.26 15.98 -6.09
C HIS A 255 7.82 15.49 -4.75
N ASP A 256 6.96 15.10 -3.81
CA ASP A 256 7.38 14.47 -2.55
C ASP A 256 8.12 13.16 -2.85
N ILE A 257 7.59 12.35 -3.78
CA ILE A 257 8.18 11.07 -4.17
C ILE A 257 9.51 11.31 -4.91
N ALA A 258 9.59 12.35 -5.74
CA ALA A 258 10.82 12.72 -6.44
C ALA A 258 11.97 13.07 -5.48
N LYS A 259 11.65 13.75 -4.38
CA LYS A 259 12.63 14.17 -3.35
C LYS A 259 12.94 13.09 -2.31
N ALA A 260 12.13 12.03 -2.23
CA ALA A 260 12.23 10.99 -1.21
C ALA A 260 13.65 10.45 -0.94
N PRO A 261 14.55 10.27 -1.94
CA PRO A 261 15.92 9.78 -1.69
C PRO A 261 16.77 10.63 -0.76
N ARG A 262 16.35 11.86 -0.43
CA ARG A 262 17.11 12.81 0.39
C ARG A 262 16.79 12.75 1.88
N ALA A 263 15.79 11.96 2.27
CA ALA A 263 15.52 11.63 3.66
C ALA A 263 16.72 10.91 4.31
N LYS A 264 16.66 10.75 5.64
CA LYS A 264 17.65 10.04 6.45
C LYS A 264 17.16 8.66 6.89
N LEU A 265 15.86 8.42 6.86
CA LEU A 265 15.25 7.12 7.17
C LEU A 265 13.94 6.91 6.40
N ASN A 266 13.75 5.70 5.86
CA ASN A 266 12.44 5.22 5.40
C ASN A 266 11.74 4.42 6.51
N VAL A 267 10.66 4.94 7.09
CA VAL A 267 9.84 4.18 8.05
C VAL A 267 8.77 3.36 7.32
N LEU A 268 8.86 2.04 7.46
CA LEU A 268 8.13 1.06 6.65
C LEU A 268 6.92 0.49 7.39
N MET A 269 5.71 0.90 6.99
CA MET A 269 4.43 0.38 7.46
C MET A 269 4.05 -0.92 6.72
N CYS A 270 3.51 -0.84 5.50
CA CYS A 270 3.12 -2.03 4.75
C CYS A 270 4.33 -2.68 4.04
N HIS A 271 4.96 -3.66 4.68
CA HIS A 271 6.08 -4.40 4.09
C HIS A 271 5.71 -5.05 2.75
N ARG A 272 4.53 -5.66 2.62
CA ARG A 272 4.18 -6.44 1.43
C ARG A 272 4.14 -5.64 0.13
N SER A 273 3.70 -4.38 0.18
CA SER A 273 3.54 -3.59 -1.03
C SER A 273 4.80 -2.83 -1.41
N ILE A 274 5.63 -2.46 -0.44
CA ILE A 274 6.65 -1.44 -0.66
C ILE A 274 8.07 -1.91 -0.32
N ASN A 275 8.24 -3.16 0.14
CA ASN A 275 9.58 -3.71 0.39
C ASN A 275 10.47 -3.69 -0.85
N TYR A 276 9.89 -3.75 -2.04
CA TYR A 276 10.59 -3.56 -3.31
C TYR A 276 11.24 -2.18 -3.39
N ALA A 277 10.47 -1.11 -3.12
CA ALA A 277 10.99 0.25 -3.14
C ALA A 277 12.02 0.46 -2.03
N THR A 278 11.77 0.02 -0.79
CA THR A 278 12.78 0.19 0.28
C THR A 278 14.10 -0.50 -0.05
N GLN A 279 14.06 -1.68 -0.68
CA GLN A 279 15.26 -2.37 -1.14
C GLN A 279 15.97 -1.58 -2.25
N MET A 280 15.25 -1.07 -3.24
CA MET A 280 15.83 -0.26 -4.30
C MET A 280 16.42 1.07 -3.78
N PHE A 281 15.78 1.70 -2.79
CA PHE A 281 16.32 2.89 -2.13
C PHE A 281 17.59 2.60 -1.32
N TRP A 282 17.63 1.46 -0.62
CA TRP A 282 18.83 0.99 0.06
C TRP A 282 19.98 0.75 -0.93
N GLU A 283 19.73 0.03 -2.02
CA GLU A 283 20.76 -0.32 -3.00
C GLU A 283 21.28 0.90 -3.78
N LYS A 284 20.38 1.81 -4.18
CA LYS A 284 20.73 2.96 -5.03
C LYS A 284 21.22 4.18 -4.25
N TYR A 285 20.67 4.43 -3.07
CA TYR A 285 20.90 5.66 -2.29
C TYR A 285 21.49 5.41 -0.91
N ALA A 286 21.74 4.15 -0.53
CA ALA A 286 22.13 3.77 0.83
C ALA A 286 21.17 4.32 1.91
N LEU A 287 19.88 4.49 1.57
CA LEU A 287 18.88 5.02 2.49
C LEU A 287 18.32 3.89 3.37
N PRO A 288 18.61 3.87 4.69
CA PRO A 288 18.11 2.86 5.61
C PRO A 288 16.59 2.85 5.69
N TRP A 289 16.06 1.70 6.13
CA TRP A 289 14.65 1.55 6.45
C TRP A 289 14.45 0.86 7.80
N LEU A 290 13.39 1.25 8.49
CA LEU A 290 12.99 0.68 9.78
C LEU A 290 11.55 0.19 9.69
N LYS A 291 11.29 -1.05 10.11
CA LYS A 291 9.92 -1.60 10.16
C LYS A 291 9.17 -0.97 11.33
N VAL A 292 8.04 -0.32 11.07
CA VAL A 292 7.19 0.30 12.10
C VAL A 292 5.77 -0.25 12.06
N ASN A 293 5.02 -0.09 13.14
CA ASN A 293 3.61 -0.41 13.23
C ASN A 293 2.86 0.63 14.07
N TYR A 294 2.14 1.54 13.41
CA TYR A 294 1.31 2.55 14.08
C TYR A 294 -0.13 2.09 14.35
N ILE A 295 -0.37 0.77 14.41
CA ILE A 295 -1.67 0.17 14.73
C ILE A 295 -1.54 -0.56 16.06
N GLY A 296 -2.25 -0.05 17.08
CA GLY A 296 -2.08 -0.46 18.48
C GLY A 296 -1.26 0.58 19.26
N VAL A 297 -1.61 0.80 20.52
CA VAL A 297 -0.98 1.82 21.37
C VAL A 297 0.45 1.42 21.72
N ALA A 298 0.64 0.20 22.23
CA ALA A 298 1.95 -0.33 22.56
C ALA A 298 2.88 -0.42 21.33
N GLU A 299 2.35 -0.87 20.19
CA GLU A 299 3.11 -0.97 18.92
C GLU A 299 3.50 0.41 18.38
N THR A 300 2.61 1.39 18.48
CA THR A 300 2.90 2.77 18.11
C THR A 300 4.02 3.33 18.99
N ALA A 301 3.88 3.22 20.32
CA ALA A 301 4.90 3.69 21.27
C ALA A 301 6.25 3.01 21.04
N ARG A 302 6.27 1.69 20.79
CA ARG A 302 7.49 0.96 20.45
C ARG A 302 8.12 1.49 19.16
N SER A 303 7.31 1.67 18.11
CA SER A 303 7.80 2.19 16.83
C SER A 303 8.39 3.60 16.95
N LEU A 304 7.77 4.49 17.74
CA LEU A 304 8.32 5.83 17.99
C LEU A 304 9.67 5.79 18.72
N ARG A 305 9.81 4.89 19.71
CA ARG A 305 11.06 4.68 20.43
C ARG A 305 12.16 4.12 19.54
N GLU A 306 11.86 3.09 18.74
CA GLU A 306 12.82 2.52 17.77
C GLU A 306 13.27 3.56 16.74
N MET A 307 12.38 4.47 16.32
CA MET A 307 12.76 5.59 15.47
C MET A 307 13.72 6.55 16.18
N ALA A 308 13.44 6.95 17.43
CA ALA A 308 14.32 7.84 18.18
C ALA A 308 15.70 7.21 18.44
N GLU A 309 15.72 5.91 18.78
CA GLU A 309 16.94 5.12 18.94
C GLU A 309 17.77 5.08 17.65
N PHE A 310 17.13 4.93 16.48
CA PHE A 310 17.83 4.95 15.21
C PHE A 310 18.61 6.26 14.97
N PHE A 311 18.03 7.40 15.35
CA PHE A 311 18.68 8.70 15.16
C PHE A 311 19.70 9.05 16.27
N ASP A 312 19.67 8.34 17.40
CA ASP A 312 20.56 8.55 18.55
C ASP A 312 20.68 10.03 18.97
N ASP A 313 19.54 10.74 18.93
CA ASP A 313 19.45 12.15 19.30
C ASP A 313 18.69 12.31 20.62
N GLN A 314 19.29 13.02 21.56
CA GLN A 314 18.72 13.21 22.90
C GLN A 314 17.40 14.01 22.84
N THR A 315 17.30 14.99 21.95
CA THR A 315 16.09 15.82 21.83
C THR A 315 14.93 15.00 21.28
N LEU A 316 15.15 14.19 20.24
CA LEU A 316 14.14 13.28 19.70
C LEU A 316 13.72 12.24 20.75
N THR A 317 14.66 11.71 21.52
CA THR A 317 14.38 10.74 22.60
C THR A 317 13.49 11.34 23.67
N GLU A 318 13.83 12.52 24.19
CA GLU A 318 13.03 13.22 25.20
C GLU A 318 11.65 13.62 24.67
N ASN A 319 11.57 14.12 23.43
CA ASN A 319 10.30 14.49 22.82
C ASN A 319 9.41 13.26 22.54
N THR A 320 10.02 12.11 22.19
CA THR A 320 9.31 10.84 22.02
C THR A 320 8.59 10.44 23.30
N GLU A 321 9.28 10.42 24.44
CA GLU A 321 8.65 10.08 25.72
C GLU A 321 7.60 11.11 26.15
N LYS A 322 7.83 12.41 25.91
CA LYS A 322 6.82 13.46 26.17
C LYS A 322 5.55 13.26 25.35
N VAL A 323 5.68 12.96 24.06
CA VAL A 323 4.53 12.69 23.17
C VAL A 323 3.79 11.43 23.59
N ILE A 324 4.52 10.34 23.87
CA ILE A 324 3.92 9.09 24.36
C ILE A 324 3.16 9.33 25.66
N ALA A 325 3.77 9.97 26.66
CA ALA A 325 3.13 10.24 27.95
C ALA A 325 1.84 11.06 27.80
N ALA A 326 1.88 12.14 27.01
CA ALA A 326 0.72 12.99 26.77
C ALA A 326 -0.42 12.26 26.03
N GLU A 327 -0.11 11.44 25.02
CA GLU A 327 -1.14 10.66 24.33
C GLU A 327 -1.70 9.55 25.21
N MET A 328 -0.85 8.85 26.00
CA MET A 328 -1.29 7.83 26.95
C MET A 328 -2.28 8.41 27.96
N GLU A 329 -1.97 9.57 28.56
CA GLU A 329 -2.88 10.25 29.49
C GLU A 329 -4.24 10.54 28.83
N ARG A 330 -4.23 11.02 27.58
CA ARG A 330 -5.44 11.34 26.82
C ARG A 330 -6.31 10.12 26.50
N ILE A 331 -5.69 8.98 26.15
CA ILE A 331 -6.41 7.81 25.62
C ILE A 331 -6.72 6.73 26.66
N THR A 332 -6.01 6.70 27.79
CA THR A 332 -6.15 5.64 28.82
C THR A 332 -7.60 5.40 29.24
N PRO A 333 -8.43 6.42 29.54
CA PRO A 333 -9.81 6.18 29.96
C PRO A 333 -10.66 5.47 28.91
N GLU A 334 -10.47 5.79 27.63
CA GLU A 334 -11.18 5.13 26.54
C GLU A 334 -10.61 3.72 26.27
N LEU A 335 -9.29 3.55 26.36
CA LEU A 335 -8.64 2.25 26.21
C LEU A 335 -9.15 1.23 27.24
N GLU A 336 -9.16 1.60 28.52
CA GLU A 336 -9.68 0.77 29.62
C GLU A 336 -11.15 0.39 29.40
N ARG A 337 -11.97 1.37 28.99
CA ARG A 337 -13.38 1.17 28.66
C ARG A 337 -13.58 0.16 27.53
N TYR A 338 -12.75 0.19 26.48
CA TYR A 338 -12.84 -0.76 25.38
C TYR A 338 -12.31 -2.14 25.79
N GLN A 339 -11.23 -2.20 26.55
CA GLN A 339 -10.68 -3.45 27.07
C GLN A 339 -11.70 -4.21 27.92
N GLU A 340 -12.40 -3.56 28.85
CA GLU A 340 -13.47 -4.18 29.65
C GLU A 340 -14.56 -4.85 28.79
N ARG A 341 -14.87 -4.28 27.61
CA ARG A 341 -15.94 -4.77 26.74
C ARG A 341 -15.49 -5.87 25.79
N LEU A 342 -14.20 -5.86 25.45
CA LEU A 342 -13.61 -6.71 24.43
C LEU A 342 -12.82 -7.88 25.02
N ASP A 343 -12.51 -7.84 26.30
CA ASP A 343 -11.77 -8.89 26.99
C ASP A 343 -12.40 -10.28 26.77
N GLY A 344 -11.53 -11.25 26.48
CA GLY A 344 -11.86 -12.63 26.19
C GLY A 344 -12.60 -12.88 24.86
N LYS A 345 -12.94 -11.86 24.07
CA LYS A 345 -13.60 -12.04 22.78
C LYS A 345 -12.66 -12.70 21.77
N ARG A 346 -13.20 -13.45 20.82
CA ARG A 346 -12.45 -14.10 19.76
C ARG A 346 -12.62 -13.35 18.44
N ILE A 347 -11.54 -13.15 17.71
CA ILE A 347 -11.53 -12.50 16.39
C ILE A 347 -10.85 -13.41 15.36
N MET A 348 -11.22 -13.28 14.09
CA MET A 348 -10.53 -13.93 12.98
C MET A 348 -10.17 -12.86 11.94
N LEU A 349 -8.91 -12.81 11.53
CA LEU A 349 -8.41 -11.80 10.60
C LEU A 349 -8.15 -12.40 9.22
N PHE A 350 -8.85 -11.89 8.20
CA PHE A 350 -8.63 -12.28 6.81
C PHE A 350 -8.61 -11.04 5.90
N VAL A 351 -7.42 -10.48 5.74
CA VAL A 351 -7.14 -9.29 4.90
C VAL A 351 -6.01 -9.63 3.93
N GLY A 352 -5.55 -8.67 3.13
CA GLY A 352 -4.45 -8.82 2.18
C GLY A 352 -3.08 -9.11 2.83
N GLY A 353 -2.12 -8.20 2.65
CA GLY A 353 -0.70 -8.53 2.87
C GLY A 353 -0.04 -8.04 4.16
N SER A 354 -0.71 -7.23 4.99
CA SER A 354 -0.06 -6.57 6.15
C SER A 354 -0.98 -6.46 7.36
N ARG A 355 -2.20 -5.94 7.16
CA ARG A 355 -3.13 -5.66 8.27
C ARG A 355 -3.52 -6.88 9.09
N SER A 356 -3.54 -8.08 8.50
CA SER A 356 -3.82 -9.32 9.25
C SER A 356 -2.79 -9.59 10.36
N HIS A 357 -1.56 -9.07 10.24
CA HIS A 357 -0.54 -9.11 11.29
C HIS A 357 -0.60 -7.88 12.19
N HIS A 358 -0.69 -6.68 11.61
CA HIS A 358 -0.70 -5.43 12.39
C HIS A 358 -1.87 -5.32 13.38
N PHE A 359 -3.05 -5.79 12.99
CA PHE A 359 -4.23 -5.76 13.87
C PHE A 359 -4.21 -6.85 14.95
N GLN A 360 -3.26 -7.81 14.92
CA GLN A 360 -3.15 -8.83 15.97
C GLN A 360 -2.82 -8.15 17.30
N HIS A 361 -1.78 -7.32 17.31
CA HIS A 361 -1.30 -6.64 18.50
C HIS A 361 -2.35 -5.70 19.11
N LEU A 362 -3.07 -4.92 18.30
CA LEU A 362 -4.18 -4.10 18.79
C LEU A 362 -5.30 -4.96 19.39
N SER A 363 -5.61 -6.10 18.78
CA SER A 363 -6.65 -7.00 19.30
C SER A 363 -6.22 -7.61 20.65
N GLU A 364 -4.98 -8.06 20.76
CA GLU A 364 -4.38 -8.60 21.98
C GLU A 364 -4.31 -7.55 23.10
N GLU A 365 -3.95 -6.30 22.77
CA GLU A 365 -3.93 -5.17 23.70
C GLU A 365 -5.32 -4.87 24.28
N LEU A 366 -6.39 -5.12 23.51
CA LEU A 366 -7.78 -5.00 23.97
C LEU A 366 -8.31 -6.26 24.66
N GLY A 367 -7.45 -7.23 24.98
CA GLY A 367 -7.81 -8.48 25.68
C GLY A 367 -8.47 -9.53 24.79
N MET A 368 -8.45 -9.36 23.46
CA MET A 368 -9.04 -10.32 22.53
C MET A 368 -8.09 -11.46 22.19
N ASN A 369 -8.65 -12.61 21.81
CA ASN A 369 -7.94 -13.78 21.32
C ASN A 369 -8.04 -13.84 19.79
N VAL A 370 -6.90 -13.73 19.10
CA VAL A 370 -6.79 -13.75 17.63
C VAL A 370 -6.65 -15.16 17.08
#